data_AF-A0AAW2DU90-F1
#
_entry.id   AF-A0AAW2DU90-F1
#
_cell.length_a   1.000
_cell.length_b   1.000
_cell.length_c   1.000
_cell.angle_alpha   90.00
_cell.angle_beta   90.00
_cell.angle_gamma   90.00
#
_symmetry.space_group_name_H-M   'P 1'
#
loop_
_entity.id
_entity.type
_entity.pdbx_description
1 polymer ?
#
loop_
_entity_poly.entity_id
_entity_poly.type
_entity_poly.pdbx_seq_one_letter_code
_entity_poly.pdbx_strand_id
1 'polypeptide(L)' 'MSQINSAKESDIMFGLIIDGKSLDFLLKKDTGKSFFELAINCASVICCRSSPKQKALLMYPLLKLLNAGVSHV' A
#
# COMPACT_ATOMS: atom_id res chain seq x y z
N MET A 1 -37.90 17.53 12.03
CA MET A 1 -37.83 16.13 12.47
C MET A 1 -37.92 15.23 11.25
N SER A 2 -36.77 14.86 10.67
CA SER A 2 -36.64 13.66 9.83
C SER A 2 -35.15 13.41 9.68
N GLN A 3 -34.63 12.56 10.56
CA GLN A 3 -33.26 12.09 10.51
C GLN A 3 -33.11 11.23 9.25
N ILE A 4 -32.25 11.66 8.33
CA ILE A 4 -31.71 10.75 7.31
C ILE A 4 -30.62 9.98 8.04
N ASN A 5 -30.91 8.72 8.34
CA ASN A 5 -29.95 7.79 8.90
C ASN A 5 -28.68 7.81 8.04
N SER A 6 -27.59 8.32 8.61
CA SER A 6 -26.25 8.10 8.07
C SER A 6 -26.07 6.59 8.05
N ALA A 7 -26.21 5.98 6.87
CA ALA A 7 -25.70 4.63 6.66
C ALA A 7 -24.25 4.67 7.18
N LYS A 8 -23.94 3.88 8.20
CA LYS A 8 -22.55 3.65 8.60
C LYS A 8 -21.84 3.27 7.31
N GLU A 9 -20.96 4.15 6.83
CA GLU A 9 -20.02 3.81 5.79
C GLU A 9 -19.24 2.62 6.34
N SER A 10 -19.57 1.43 5.86
CA SER A 10 -18.80 0.24 6.18
C SER A 10 -17.40 0.53 5.66
N ASP A 11 -16.39 0.58 6.53
CA ASP A 11 -14.99 0.78 6.12
C ASP A 11 -14.66 -0.21 4.99
N ILE A 12 -14.66 0.27 3.74
CA ILE A 12 -14.36 -0.56 2.58
C ILE A 12 -12.86 -0.85 2.64
N MET A 13 -12.51 -2.07 3.04
CA MET A 13 -11.12 -2.52 3.09
C MET A 13 -10.65 -3.01 1.72
N PHE A 14 -9.56 -2.42 1.23
CA PHE A 14 -8.92 -2.85 -0.01
C PHE A 14 -7.78 -3.84 0.25
N GLY A 15 -7.62 -4.80 -0.68
CA GLY A 15 -6.47 -5.68 -0.75
C GLY A 15 -5.76 -5.52 -2.09
N LEU A 16 -4.42 -5.49 -2.07
CA LEU A 16 -3.60 -5.31 -3.26
C LEU A 16 -2.77 -6.57 -3.53
N ILE A 17 -2.84 -7.11 -4.75
CA ILE A 17 -1.96 -8.19 -5.21
C ILE A 17 -1.05 -7.63 -6.29
N ILE A 18 0.27 -7.81 -6.12
CA ILE A 18 1.27 -7.39 -7.10
C ILE A 18 2.25 -8.52 -7.39
N ASP A 19 2.61 -8.69 -8.66
CA ASP A 19 3.57 -9.71 -9.07
C ASP A 19 5.01 -9.18 -9.14
N GLY A 20 5.98 -10.11 -9.06
CA GLY A 20 7.40 -9.77 -9.11
C GLY A 20 7.83 -9.01 -10.37
N LYS A 21 7.19 -9.21 -11.52
CA LYS A 21 7.53 -8.46 -12.75
C LYS A 21 7.10 -6.99 -12.65
N SER A 22 5.89 -6.74 -12.17
CA SER A 22 5.40 -5.38 -11.89
C SER A 22 6.25 -4.70 -10.83
N LEU A 23 6.70 -5.46 -9.83
CA LEU A 23 7.59 -4.96 -8.80
C LEU A 23 8.94 -4.52 -9.35
N ASP A 24 9.48 -5.27 -10.30
CA ASP A 24 10.72 -4.92 -10.98
C ASP A 24 10.61 -3.61 -11.77
N PHE A 25 9.43 -3.32 -12.33
CA PHE A 25 9.16 -2.06 -13.01
C PHE A 25 9.10 -0.89 -12.02
N LEU A 26 8.42 -1.08 -10.88
CA LEU A 26 8.30 -0.07 -9.83
C LEU A 26 9.62 0.25 -9.15
N LEU A 27 10.49 -0.75 -8.97
CA LEU A 27 11.81 -0.57 -8.35
C LEU A 27 12.83 0.11 -9.27
N LYS A 28 12.58 0.15 -10.59
CA LYS A 28 13.50 0.75 -11.59
C LYS A 28 13.08 2.16 -12.03
N LYS A 29 11.86 2.58 -11.72
CA LYS A 29 11.28 3.86 -12.19
C LYS A 29 10.88 4.74 -11.02
N ASP A 30 10.77 6.04 -11.28
CA ASP A 30 10.24 7.03 -10.33
C ASP A 30 8.73 6.86 -10.04
N THR A 31 8.11 5.78 -10.55
CA THR A 31 6.72 5.40 -10.28
C THR A 31 6.55 4.68 -8.93
N GLY A 32 7.65 4.35 -8.24
CA GLY A 32 7.61 3.66 -6.95
C GLY A 32 6.79 4.40 -5.89
N LYS A 33 6.86 5.75 -5.87
CA LYS A 33 6.17 6.57 -4.87
C LYS A 33 4.65 6.39 -4.90
N SER A 34 4.03 6.52 -6.07
CA SER A 34 2.57 6.36 -6.21
C SER A 34 2.09 4.94 -5.88
N PHE A 35 2.90 3.92 -6.20
CA PHE A 35 2.58 2.55 -5.77
C PHE A 35 2.59 2.41 -4.25
N PHE A 36 3.60 2.96 -3.57
CA PHE A 36 3.65 2.86 -2.13
C PHE A 36 2.53 3.66 -1.45
N GLU A 37 2.16 4.83 -1.98
CA GLU A 37 0.98 5.59 -1.53
C GLU A 37 -0.32 4.78 -1.68
N LEU A 38 -0.51 4.05 -2.79
CA LEU A 38 -1.63 3.12 -2.92
C LEU A 38 -1.56 1.98 -1.90
N ALA A 39 -0.36 1.41 -1.72
CA ALA A 39 -0.14 0.23 -0.88
C ALA A 39 -0.45 0.50 0.60
N ILE A 40 -0.13 1.70 1.12
CA ILE A 40 -0.42 2.07 2.52
C ILE A 40 -1.92 2.28 2.78
N ASN A 41 -2.72 2.53 1.74
CA ASN A 41 -4.17 2.67 1.85
C ASN A 41 -4.91 1.33 1.76
N CYS A 42 -4.20 0.23 1.56
CA CYS A 42 -4.76 -1.11 1.52
C CYS A 42 -4.64 -1.78 2.89
N ALA A 43 -5.69 -2.48 3.32
CA ALA A 43 -5.66 -3.30 4.53
C ALA A 43 -4.69 -4.48 4.43
N SER A 44 -4.40 -4.94 3.20
CA SER A 44 -3.41 -5.98 2.94
C SER A 44 -2.74 -5.82 1.58
N VAL A 45 -1.48 -6.24 1.50
CA VAL A 45 -0.71 -6.29 0.25
C VAL A 45 -0.01 -7.64 0.12
N ILE A 46 -0.23 -8.34 -1.00
CA ILE A 46 0.37 -9.64 -1.30
C ILE A 46 1.30 -9.49 -2.51
N CYS A 47 2.60 -9.67 -2.27
CA CYS A 47 3.62 -9.67 -3.33
C CYS A 47 3.88 -11.10 -3.84
N CYS A 48 3.25 -11.49 -4.94
CA CYS A 48 3.40 -12.83 -5.53
C CYS A 48 4.62 -12.93 -6.46
N ARG A 49 5.31 -14.08 -6.46
CA ARG A 49 6.53 -14.33 -7.25
C ARG A 49 7.67 -13.31 -7.02
N SER A 50 7.75 -12.74 -5.82
CA SER A 50 8.81 -11.78 -5.44
C SER A 50 10.12 -12.49 -5.09
N SER A 51 11.24 -12.04 -5.66
CA SER A 51 12.57 -12.58 -5.36
C SER A 51 13.12 -12.05 -4.02
N PRO A 52 14.12 -12.72 -3.40
CA PRO A 52 14.76 -12.22 -2.18
C PRO A 52 15.28 -10.78 -2.33
N LYS A 53 15.89 -10.47 -3.49
CA LYS A 53 16.37 -9.12 -3.81
C LYS A 53 15.24 -8.09 -3.81
N GLN A 54 14.11 -8.43 -4.42
CA GLN A 54 12.95 -7.53 -4.48
C GLN A 54 12.35 -7.27 -3.09
N LYS A 55 12.26 -8.30 -2.24
CA LYS A 55 11.77 -8.13 -0.86
C LYS A 55 12.64 -7.15 -0.07
N ALA A 56 13.96 -7.26 -0.18
CA ALA A 56 14.89 -6.34 0.49
C ALA A 56 14.74 -4.90 0.00
N LEU A 57 14.59 -4.69 -1.31
CA LEU A 57 14.45 -3.37 -1.91
C LEU A 57 13.12 -2.68 -1.59
N LEU A 58 12.05 -3.44 -1.36
CA LEU A 58 10.76 -2.87 -0.96
C LEU A 58 10.65 -2.54 0.52
N MET A 59 11.25 -3.36 1.40
CA MET A 59 10.97 -3.27 2.83
C MET A 59 11.49 -1.97 3.43
N TYR A 60 12.64 -1.49 2.98
CA TYR A 60 13.22 -0.23 3.44
C TYR A 60 12.35 1.00 3.10
N PRO A 61 11.94 1.24 1.83
CA PRO A 61 11.05 2.36 1.50
C PRO A 61 9.67 2.23 2.12
N LEU A 62 9.08 1.03 2.20
CA LEU A 62 7.79 0.83 2.88
C LEU A 62 7.86 1.17 4.37
N LEU A 63 8.89 0.68 5.08
CA LEU A 63 9.05 0.96 6.50
C LEU A 63 9.23 2.46 6.77
N LYS A 64 9.99 3.15 5.90
CA LYS A 64 10.17 4.61 5.99
C LYS A 64 8.84 5.36 5.83
N LEU A 65 7.98 4.93 4.91
CA LEU A 65 6.68 5.56 4.68
C LEU A 65 5.69 5.29 5.84
N LEU A 66 5.68 4.08 6.38
CA LEU A 66 4.88 3.76 7.56
C LEU A 66 5.30 4.63 8.77
N ASN A 67 6.60 4.79 9.01
CA ASN A 67 7.09 5.63 10.10
C ASN A 67 6.83 7.13 9.88
N ALA A 68 6.84 7.59 8.63
CA ALA A 68 6.50 8.98 8.31
C ALA A 68 5.02 9.30 8.57
N GLY A 69 4.13 8.31 8.44
CA GLY A 69 2.70 8.44 8.75
C GLY A 69 2.33 8.46 10.23
N VAL A 70 3.26 8.11 11.14
CA VAL A 70 3.01 8.03 12.59
C VAL A 70 3.27 9.38 13.31
N SER A 71 3.71 10.42 12.61
CA SER A 71 4.04 11.72 13.23
C SER A 71 2.83 12.64 13.52
N HIS A 72 1.59 12.17 13.36
CA HIS A 72 0.40 12.96 13.71
C HIS A 72 -0.82 12.09 14.04
N VAL A 73 -0.69 11.22 15.06
CA VAL A 73 -1.81 10.79 15.92
C VAL A 73 -1.34 10.74 17.36
#